data_AF-A0AAJ2TFQ6-F1
#
_entry.id   AF-A0AAJ2TFQ6-F1
#
_cell.length_a   1.000
_cell.length_b   1.000
_cell.length_c   1.000
_cell.angle_alpha   90.00
_cell.angle_beta   90.00
_cell.angle_gamma   90.00
#
_symmetry.space_group_name_H-M   'P 1'
#
loop_
_entity.id
_entity.type
_entity.pdbx_description
1 polymer ?
#
loop_
_entity_poly.entity_id
_entity_poly.type
_entity_poly.pdbx_seq_one_letter_code
_entity_poly.pdbx_strand_id
1 'polypeptide(L)' 'MKTNMRKELKIGILLFAIFNLINFFSKNMLPEMPALHFILGGLVGLALCQIIIGILPESTYLKLKNFKTPQ' A
#
# COMPACT_ATOMS: atom_id res chain seq x y z
N MET A 1 -20.18 17.15 0.62
CA MET A 1 -20.15 15.71 0.95
C MET A 1 -18.79 15.40 1.56
N LYS A 2 -18.71 15.07 2.86
CA LYS A 2 -17.43 14.77 3.53
C LYS A 2 -17.09 13.31 3.24
N THR A 3 -16.39 13.06 2.15
CA THR A 3 -15.98 11.71 1.74
C THR A 3 -14.92 11.21 2.73
N ASN A 4 -15.36 10.48 3.75
CA ASN A 4 -14.45 9.93 4.75
C ASN A 4 -13.70 8.74 4.11
N MET A 5 -12.50 8.99 3.59
CA MET A 5 -11.67 7.94 3.00
C MET A 5 -11.39 6.84 4.03
N ARG A 6 -11.50 5.57 3.58
CA ARG A 6 -11.16 4.39 4.39
C ARG A 6 -9.73 4.47 4.92
N LYS A 7 -9.52 3.91 6.11
CA LYS A 7 -8.24 3.96 6.82
C LYS A 7 -7.14 3.28 6.00
N GLU A 8 -7.48 2.18 5.36
CA GLU A 8 -6.65 1.38 4.46
C GLU A 8 -6.15 2.21 3.28
N LEU A 9 -7.04 2.98 2.65
CA LEU A 9 -6.67 3.85 1.53
C LEU A 9 -5.69 4.95 1.98
N LYS A 10 -5.92 5.55 3.15
CA LYS A 10 -5.03 6.58 3.72
C LYS A 10 -3.63 5.99 4.01
N ILE A 11 -3.59 4.81 4.62
CA ILE A 11 -2.34 4.11 4.94
C ILE A 11 -1.60 3.73 3.65
N GLY A 12 -2.30 3.19 2.66
CA GLY A 12 -1.71 2.81 1.37
C GLY A 12 -1.12 3.99 0.61
N ILE A 13 -1.84 5.12 0.54
CA ILE A 13 -1.33 6.35 -0.09
C ILE A 13 -0.11 6.89 0.67
N LEU A 14 -0.13 6.87 2.00
CA LEU A 14 1.00 7.32 2.81
C LEU A 14 2.25 6.44 2.58
N LEU A 15 2.09 5.11 2.61
CA LEU A 15 3.15 4.16 2.30
C LEU A 15 3.70 4.37 0.88
N PHE A 16 2.83 4.63 -0.09
CA PHE A 16 3.23 4.88 -1.47
C PHE A 16 4.01 6.19 -1.62
N ALA A 17 3.63 7.24 -0.89
CA ALA A 17 4.35 8.50 -0.86
C ALA A 17 5.75 8.32 -0.24
N ILE A 18 5.84 7.61 0.89
CA ILE A 18 7.12 7.28 1.54
C ILE A 18 8.01 6.44 0.61
N PHE A 19 7.45 5.42 -0.06
CA PHE A 19 8.15 4.64 -1.06
C PHE A 19 8.78 5.52 -2.14
N ASN A 20 7.99 6.42 -2.75
CA ASN A 20 8.48 7.27 -3.83
C ASN A 20 9.58 8.22 -3.35
N LEU A 21 9.47 8.74 -2.13
CA LEU A 21 10.50 9.57 -1.52
C LEU A 21 11.80 8.79 -1.34
N ILE A 22 11.74 7.60 -0.73
CA ILE A 22 12.92 6.76 -0.51
C ILE A 22 13.52 6.34 -1.86
N ASN A 23 12.69 5.88 -2.81
CA ASN A 23 13.13 5.46 -4.13
C ASN A 23 13.82 6.60 -4.91
N PHE A 24 13.35 7.84 -4.76
CA PHE A 24 14.00 9.02 -5.34
C PHE A 24 15.41 9.25 -4.77
N PHE A 25 15.57 9.16 -3.44
CA PHE A 25 16.90 9.30 -2.81
C PHE A 25 17.81 8.11 -3.12
N SER A 26 17.30 6.88 -3.09
CA SER A 26 18.08 5.66 -3.35
C SER A 26 18.63 5.63 -4.78
N LYS A 27 17.82 6.02 -5.78
CA LYS A 27 18.30 6.11 -7.16
C LYS A 27 19.40 7.15 -7.36
N ASN A 28 19.38 8.24 -6.60
CA ASN A 28 20.34 9.34 -6.74
C ASN A 28 21.62 9.15 -5.91
N MET A 29 21.59 8.38 -4.82
CA MET A 29 22.70 8.28 -3.86
C MET A 29 23.34 6.88 -3.78
N LEU A 30 22.59 5.80 -4.01
CA LEU A 30 23.03 4.42 -3.74
C LEU A 30 22.43 3.43 -4.78
N PRO A 31 22.91 3.45 -6.02
CA PRO A 31 22.27 2.72 -7.13
C PRO A 31 22.37 1.19 -7.06
N GLU A 32 23.20 0.60 -6.19
CA GLU A 32 23.57 -0.82 -6.29
C GLU A 32 23.46 -1.60 -4.96
N MET A 33 22.40 -1.38 -4.17
CA MET A 33 22.11 -2.21 -2.99
C MET A 33 20.93 -3.16 -3.22
N PRO A 34 21.18 -4.46 -3.52
CA PRO A 34 20.13 -5.44 -3.81
C PRO A 34 19.12 -5.61 -2.67
N ALA A 35 19.60 -5.58 -1.42
CA ALA A 35 18.75 -5.67 -0.23
C ALA A 35 17.78 -4.49 -0.14
N LEU A 36 18.23 -3.29 -0.50
CA LEU A 36 17.41 -2.08 -0.48
C LEU A 36 16.33 -2.12 -1.57
N HIS A 37 16.66 -2.63 -2.76
CA HIS A 37 15.68 -2.89 -3.82
C HIS A 37 14.59 -3.88 -3.40
N PHE A 38 14.97 -4.97 -2.71
CA PHE A 38 14.02 -5.96 -2.22
C PHE A 38 13.04 -5.34 -1.20
N ILE A 39 13.55 -4.58 -0.23
CA ILE A 39 12.72 -3.90 0.78
C ILE A 39 11.79 -2.87 0.14
N LEU A 40 12.30 -2.05 -0.79
CA LEU A 40 11.51 -1.08 -1.54
C LEU A 40 10.39 -1.76 -2.35
N GLY A 41 10.70 -2.89 -2.99
CA GLY A 41 9.73 -3.74 -3.70
C GLY A 41 8.61 -4.26 -2.79
N GLY A 42 8.96 -4.75 -1.59
CA GLY A 42 7.98 -5.16 -0.59
C GLY A 42 7.10 -3.99 -0.12
N LEU A 43 7.70 -2.82 0.10
CA LEU A 43 7.00 -1.63 0.58
C LEU A 43 5.99 -1.09 -0.44
N VAL A 44 6.35 -1.06 -1.73
CA VAL A 44 5.41 -0.67 -2.80
C VAL A 44 4.30 -1.71 -2.97
N GLY A 45 4.60 -3.00 -2.85
CA GLY A 45 3.59 -4.06 -2.91
C GLY A 45 2.55 -3.91 -1.79
N LEU A 46 2.99 -3.69 -0.55
CA LEU A 46 2.10 -3.46 0.59
C LEU A 46 1.26 -2.18 0.43
N ALA A 47 1.86 -1.11 -0.10
CA ALA A 47 1.14 0.13 -0.40
C ALA A 47 0.01 -0.11 -1.40
N LEU A 48 0.30 -0.83 -2.49
CA LEU A 48 -0.68 -1.16 -3.52
C LEU A 48 -1.81 -2.04 -2.97
N CYS A 49 -1.50 -3.06 -2.16
CA CYS A 49 -2.52 -3.88 -1.50
C CYS A 49 -3.48 -3.04 -0.65
N GLN A 50 -2.95 -2.11 0.15
CA GLN A 50 -3.76 -1.21 0.98
C GLN A 50 -4.61 -0.24 0.15
N ILE A 51 -4.05 0.29 -0.96
CA ILE A 51 -4.79 1.14 -1.89
C ILE A 51 -5.95 0.36 -2.51
N ILE A 52 -5.69 -0.85 -3.03
CA ILE A 52 -6.71 -1.71 -3.65
C ILE A 52 -7.84 -2.01 -2.66
N ILE A 53 -7.51 -2.46 -1.45
CA ILE A 53 -8.50 -2.72 -0.38
C ILE A 53 -9.28 -1.44 -0.03
N GLY A 54 -8.61 -0.29 -0.02
CA GLY A 54 -9.21 1.00 0.29
C GLY A 54 -10.18 1.52 -0.77
N ILE A 55 -9.96 1.23 -2.05
CA ILE A 55 -10.84 1.63 -3.16
C ILE A 55 -12.00 0.65 -3.41
N LEU A 56 -11.88 -0.60 -2.96
CA LEU A 56 -12.90 -1.65 -3.16
C LEU A 56 -14.30 -1.20 -2.69
N PRO A 57 -15.40 -1.45 -3.41
CA PRO A 57 -16.74 -1.16 -2.89
C PRO A 57 -16.97 -1.79 -1.50
N GLU A 58 -17.70 -1.12 -0.62
CA GLU A 58 -17.88 -1.57 0.77
C GLU A 58 -18.49 -2.98 0.86
N SER A 59 -19.41 -3.31 -0.04
CA SER A 59 -19.97 -4.66 -0.19
C SER A 59 -18.91 -5.73 -0.51
N THR A 60 -17.98 -5.42 -1.41
CA THR A 60 -16.86 -6.32 -1.78
C THR A 60 -15.85 -6.44 -0.64
N TYR A 61 -15.53 -5.33 0.03
CA TYR A 61 -14.64 -5.33 1.19
C TYR A 61 -15.19 -6.21 2.33
N LEU A 62 -16.48 -6.08 2.66
CA LEU A 62 -17.11 -6.88 3.70
C LEU A 62 -17.15 -8.37 3.34
N LYS A 63 -17.39 -8.71 2.07
CA LYS A 63 -17.28 -10.11 1.59
C LYS A 63 -15.87 -10.66 1.81
N LEU A 64 -14.84 -9.92 1.43
CA LEU A 64 -13.43 -10.29 1.63
C LEU A 64 -13.07 -10.44 3.12
N LYS A 65 -13.56 -9.53 3.96
CA LYS A 65 -13.34 -9.57 5.42
C LYS A 65 -13.99 -10.80 6.04
N ASN A 66 -15.21 -11.13 5.62
CA ASN A 66 -16.00 -12.25 6.15
C ASN A 66 -15.57 -13.61 5.55
N PHE A 67 -14.89 -13.62 4.41
CA PHE A 67 -14.33 -14.84 3.81
C PHE A 67 -13.31 -15.54 4.73
N LYS A 68 -12.68 -14.79 5.64
CA LYS A 68 -11.70 -15.33 6.60
C LYS A 68 -12.34 -16.20 7.70
N THR A 69 -13.66 -16.16 7.86
CA THR A 69 -14.38 -17.00 8.82
C THR A 69 -15.14 -18.08 8.05
N PRO A 70 -14.57 -19.28 7.83
CA PRO A 70 -15.42 -20.42 7.48
C PRO A 70 -16.39 -20.62 8.65
N GLN A 71 -17.69 -20.66 8.34
CA GLN A 71 -18.68 -21.24 9.25
C GLN A 71 -18.35 -22.71 9.50
#